data_AF-A0A9W9ZPL3-F1
#
_entry.id   AF-A0A9W9ZPL3-F1
#
_cell.length_a   1.000
_cell.length_b   1.000
_cell.length_c   1.000
_cell.angle_alpha   90.00
_cell.angle_beta   90.00
_cell.angle_gamma   90.00
#
_symmetry.space_group_name_H-M   'P 1'
#
loop_
_entity.id
_entity.type
_entity.pdbx_description
1 polymer ?
#
loop_
_entity_poly.entity_id
_entity_poly.type
_entity_poly.pdbx_seq_one_letter_code
_entity_poly.pdbx_strand_id
1 'polypeptide(L)'
;MFPAVTVCNINPFKQSELRNTSLLRDMMNAAKTDEDFEHNRYAFKDSLLVDILSEHKEDAWKLGHQGEELITLCQFPGNQKHLRCSHKNFSHFFDMVYGNCFTFNASNTIISQPGHRQGFKLILFIDANEYIGLLADSVGALITLHSPFVKPNLDENSIFVAPGSAVYVSLLAVNTSLLNYPYNGEKCRSNISYSQMDCLRSCVANEMRKKCGCVAVVMRQQPVCDSFNSKQADCLEFVNQNQDSLNCSCDPSCSQMEFSQTVSNSAWPSKAHM
;
A
#
# COMPACT_ATOMS: atom_id res chain seq x y z
N MET A 1 18.40 -6.40 -12.21
CA MET A 1 17.00 -6.87 -12.17
C MET A 1 16.11 -5.65 -12.02
N PHE A 2 14.96 -5.61 -12.71
CA PHE A 2 13.97 -4.53 -12.54
C PHE A 2 13.12 -4.79 -11.28
N PRO A 3 12.80 -3.76 -10.45
CA PRO A 3 11.94 -3.95 -9.28
C PRO A 3 10.52 -4.37 -9.66
N ALA A 4 9.79 -4.95 -8.72
CA ALA A 4 8.34 -4.96 -8.82
C ALA A 4 7.80 -3.57 -8.46
N VAL A 5 6.80 -3.11 -9.20
CA VAL A 5 6.16 -1.79 -9.03
C VAL A 5 4.71 -2.01 -8.67
N THR A 6 4.32 -1.65 -7.45
CA THR A 6 2.94 -1.70 -7.00
C THR A 6 2.34 -0.31 -7.04
N VAL A 7 1.11 -0.20 -7.56
CA VAL A 7 0.33 1.03 -7.63
C VAL A 7 -1.04 0.81 -6.99
N CYS A 8 -1.45 1.72 -6.12
CA CYS A 8 -2.79 1.75 -5.52
C CYS A 8 -3.38 3.16 -5.68
N ASN A 9 -4.70 3.25 -5.81
CA ASN A 9 -5.39 4.53 -5.57
C ASN A 9 -5.44 4.77 -4.04
N ILE A 10 -5.19 5.99 -3.58
CA ILE A 10 -5.25 6.26 -2.12
C ILE A 10 -6.69 6.29 -1.58
N ASN A 11 -7.68 6.37 -2.47
CA ASN A 11 -9.08 6.17 -2.16
C ASN A 11 -9.46 4.70 -2.38
N PRO A 12 -9.74 3.91 -1.32
CA PRO A 12 -9.94 2.47 -1.44
C PRO A 12 -11.24 2.10 -2.17
N PHE A 13 -12.27 2.95 -2.10
CA PHE A 13 -13.60 2.69 -2.65
C PHE A 13 -14.15 3.88 -3.42
N LYS A 14 -14.86 3.63 -4.52
CA LYS A 14 -15.53 4.66 -5.32
C LYS A 14 -16.79 5.16 -4.64
N GLN A 15 -16.97 6.48 -4.59
CA GLN A 15 -18.17 7.11 -4.03
C GLN A 15 -19.44 6.67 -4.77
N SER A 16 -19.39 6.49 -6.08
CA SER A 16 -20.52 6.04 -6.90
C SER A 16 -21.04 4.67 -6.49
N GLU A 17 -20.14 3.76 -6.11
CA GLU A 17 -20.47 2.38 -5.74
C GLU A 17 -21.09 2.30 -4.33
N LEU A 18 -20.77 3.26 -3.47
CA LEU A 18 -21.25 3.32 -2.08
C LEU A 18 -22.41 4.31 -1.86
N ARG A 19 -22.82 5.06 -2.89
CA ARG A 19 -23.78 6.17 -2.76
C ARG A 19 -25.15 5.77 -2.19
N ASN A 20 -25.55 4.51 -2.40
CA ASN A 20 -26.85 4.00 -1.97
C ASN A 20 -26.81 3.26 -0.62
N THR A 21 -25.65 3.19 0.05
CA THR A 21 -25.57 2.56 1.36
C THR A 21 -25.98 3.55 2.45
N SER A 22 -26.89 3.12 3.34
CA SER A 22 -27.22 3.92 4.53
C SER A 22 -25.98 4.14 5.39
N LEU A 23 -25.08 3.14 5.41
CA LEU A 23 -23.81 3.16 6.11
C LEU A 23 -23.00 4.44 5.82
N LEU A 24 -22.67 4.70 4.55
CA LEU A 24 -21.84 5.85 4.19
C LEU A 24 -22.50 7.17 4.61
N ARG A 25 -23.81 7.29 4.39
CA ARG A 25 -24.57 8.50 4.74
C ARG A 25 -24.58 8.73 6.25
N ASP A 26 -24.86 7.70 7.02
CA ASP A 26 -25.02 7.80 8.47
C ASP A 26 -23.67 8.12 9.12
N MET A 27 -22.57 7.51 8.64
CA MET A 27 -21.22 7.84 9.08
C MET A 27 -20.76 9.24 8.68
N MET A 28 -21.07 9.69 7.45
CA MET A 28 -20.77 11.07 7.03
C MET A 28 -21.54 12.10 7.85
N ASN A 29 -22.77 11.79 8.26
CA ASN A 29 -23.56 12.66 9.13
C ASN A 29 -22.99 12.69 10.55
N ALA A 30 -22.67 11.53 11.12
CA ALA A 30 -22.05 11.43 12.45
C ALA A 30 -20.73 12.21 12.52
N ALA A 31 -19.86 12.04 11.52
CA ALA A 31 -18.60 12.75 11.40
C ALA A 31 -18.77 14.28 11.31
N LYS A 32 -19.80 14.76 10.61
CA LYS A 32 -20.09 16.21 10.50
C LYS A 32 -20.57 16.84 11.81
N THR A 33 -21.18 16.03 12.68
CA THR A 33 -21.73 16.50 13.96
C THR A 33 -20.78 16.29 15.13
N ASP A 34 -19.64 15.63 14.91
CA ASP A 34 -18.63 15.37 15.94
C ASP A 34 -17.81 16.64 16.21
N GLU A 35 -17.89 17.16 17.45
CA GLU A 35 -17.19 18.39 17.85
C GLU A 35 -15.66 18.22 17.84
N ASP A 36 -15.16 16.99 18.00
CA ASP A 36 -13.74 16.63 18.03
C ASP A 36 -13.32 15.83 16.78
N PHE A 37 -13.97 16.08 15.63
CA PHE A 37 -13.78 15.29 14.41
C PHE A 37 -12.32 15.13 14.01
N GLU A 38 -11.49 16.18 14.13
CA GLU A 38 -10.07 16.10 13.77
C GLU A 38 -9.30 15.07 14.62
N HIS A 39 -9.65 14.93 15.90
CA HIS A 39 -9.08 13.90 16.77
C HIS A 39 -9.63 12.51 16.44
N ASN A 40 -10.93 12.42 16.17
CA ASN A 40 -11.64 11.17 15.92
C ASN A 40 -11.59 10.70 14.46
N ARG A 41 -10.95 11.46 13.56
CA ARG A 41 -10.96 11.23 12.12
C ARG A 41 -10.50 9.82 11.74
N TYR A 42 -9.43 9.33 12.37
CA TYR A 42 -8.92 7.99 12.13
C TYR A 42 -9.87 6.91 12.63
N ALA A 43 -10.57 7.14 13.75
CA ALA A 43 -11.60 6.21 14.24
C ALA A 43 -12.79 6.13 13.27
N PHE A 44 -13.25 7.27 12.75
CA PHE A 44 -14.29 7.30 11.71
C PHE A 44 -13.86 6.58 10.43
N LYS A 45 -12.62 6.80 9.98
CA LYS A 45 -12.05 6.11 8.82
C LYS A 45 -12.02 4.60 9.02
N ASP A 46 -11.46 4.16 10.14
CA ASP A 46 -11.29 2.74 10.45
C ASP A 46 -12.65 2.04 10.59
N SER A 47 -13.60 2.66 11.28
CA SER A 47 -14.98 2.14 11.39
C SER A 47 -15.62 1.99 10.01
N LEU A 48 -15.48 2.98 9.12
CA LEU A 48 -16.10 2.94 7.79
C LEU A 48 -15.49 1.84 6.92
N LEU A 49 -14.16 1.67 7.00
CA LEU A 49 -13.47 0.58 6.33
C LEU A 49 -13.97 -0.77 6.84
N VAL A 50 -14.04 -0.96 8.16
CA VAL A 50 -14.51 -2.22 8.77
C VAL A 50 -15.94 -2.53 8.35
N ASP A 51 -16.84 -1.54 8.40
CA ASP A 51 -18.23 -1.74 8.04
C ASP A 51 -18.39 -2.15 6.57
N ILE A 52 -17.74 -1.44 5.64
CA ILE A 52 -17.74 -1.81 4.21
C ILE A 52 -17.18 -3.22 3.99
N LEU A 53 -16.04 -3.55 4.62
CA LEU A 53 -15.42 -4.86 4.48
C LEU A 53 -16.26 -5.98 5.11
N SER A 54 -17.04 -5.66 6.14
CA SER A 54 -17.94 -6.61 6.81
C SER A 54 -19.17 -6.92 5.96
N GLU A 55 -19.70 -5.93 5.23
CA GLU A 55 -20.82 -6.05 4.30
C GLU A 55 -20.38 -6.76 3.01
N HIS A 56 -19.16 -6.47 2.54
CA HIS A 56 -18.61 -6.94 1.25
C HIS A 56 -17.40 -7.88 1.41
N LYS A 57 -17.53 -8.94 2.20
CA LYS A 57 -16.41 -9.81 2.60
C LYS A 57 -15.56 -10.36 1.45
N GLU A 58 -16.20 -10.84 0.39
CA GLU A 58 -15.54 -11.51 -0.74
C GLU A 58 -15.46 -10.63 -2.00
N ASP A 59 -16.16 -9.50 -2.00
CA ASP A 59 -16.31 -8.68 -3.21
C ASP A 59 -16.14 -7.17 -3.01
N ALA A 60 -15.56 -6.75 -1.88
CA ALA A 60 -15.13 -5.37 -1.65
C ALA A 60 -14.25 -4.82 -2.79
N TRP A 61 -13.47 -5.67 -3.45
CA TRP A 61 -12.64 -5.29 -4.61
C TRP A 61 -13.46 -4.75 -5.79
N LYS A 62 -14.74 -5.10 -5.93
CA LYS A 62 -15.63 -4.57 -6.99
C LYS A 62 -15.96 -3.09 -6.76
N LEU A 63 -15.95 -2.65 -5.50
CA LEU A 63 -16.25 -1.27 -5.10
C LEU A 63 -15.04 -0.34 -5.28
N GLY A 64 -13.84 -0.91 -5.44
CA GLY A 64 -12.60 -0.17 -5.65
C GLY A 64 -12.38 0.28 -7.09
N HIS A 65 -11.32 1.06 -7.29
CA HIS A 65 -10.86 1.51 -8.61
C HIS A 65 -10.30 0.32 -9.40
N GLN A 66 -10.79 0.09 -10.63
CA GLN A 66 -10.35 -1.05 -11.43
C GLN A 66 -9.05 -0.74 -12.17
N GLY A 67 -8.30 -1.78 -12.54
CA GLY A 67 -6.99 -1.62 -13.17
C GLY A 67 -7.09 -0.96 -14.55
N GLU A 68 -8.15 -1.27 -15.30
CA GLU A 68 -8.45 -0.63 -16.59
C GLU A 68 -8.63 0.89 -16.46
N GLU A 69 -9.23 1.34 -15.34
CA GLU A 69 -9.55 2.74 -15.08
C GLU A 69 -8.32 3.48 -14.54
N LEU A 70 -7.61 2.89 -13.58
CA LEU A 70 -6.47 3.50 -12.92
C LEU A 70 -5.23 3.59 -13.82
N ILE A 71 -4.93 2.57 -14.63
CA ILE A 71 -3.69 2.45 -15.41
C ILE A 71 -3.98 2.69 -16.89
N THR A 72 -4.00 3.96 -17.29
CA THR A 72 -4.36 4.37 -18.66
C THR A 72 -3.24 4.13 -19.68
N LEU A 73 -1.98 4.32 -19.29
CA LEU A 73 -0.83 4.05 -20.14
C LEU A 73 0.22 3.30 -19.34
N CYS A 74 0.75 2.23 -19.94
CA CYS A 74 1.97 1.61 -19.49
C CYS A 74 2.98 1.50 -20.62
N GLN A 75 4.21 1.91 -20.35
CA GLN A 75 5.35 1.73 -21.24
C GLN A 75 6.50 1.13 -20.44
N PHE A 76 7.00 -0.02 -20.90
CA PHE A 76 8.17 -0.67 -20.32
C PHE A 76 9.26 -0.79 -21.41
N PRO A 77 10.53 -0.47 -21.09
CA PRO A 77 11.62 -0.49 -22.07
C PRO A 77 11.95 -1.91 -22.55
N GLY A 78 12.12 -2.05 -23.87
CA GLY A 78 12.60 -3.28 -24.51
C GLY A 78 11.98 -3.53 -25.88
N ASN A 79 12.79 -3.96 -26.85
CA ASN A 79 12.37 -4.33 -28.22
C ASN A 79 11.58 -5.66 -28.28
N GLN A 80 10.89 -6.04 -27.20
CA GLN A 80 10.02 -7.20 -27.23
C GLN A 80 8.70 -6.77 -27.87
N LYS A 81 8.56 -7.04 -29.18
CA LYS A 81 7.32 -6.91 -29.97
C LYS A 81 6.06 -7.52 -29.30
N HIS A 82 6.23 -8.28 -28.21
CA HIS A 82 5.19 -9.00 -27.49
C HIS A 82 4.86 -8.45 -26.09
N LEU A 83 5.61 -7.50 -25.53
CA LEU A 83 5.24 -6.86 -24.25
C LEU A 83 4.60 -5.50 -24.49
N ARG A 84 3.36 -5.51 -25.00
CA ARG A 84 2.49 -4.34 -24.93
C ARG A 84 2.06 -4.18 -23.48
N CYS A 85 2.88 -3.48 -22.68
CA CYS A 85 2.52 -3.23 -21.30
C CYS A 85 1.16 -2.53 -21.25
N SER A 86 0.24 -3.10 -20.48
CA SER A 86 -1.10 -2.59 -20.24
C SER A 86 -1.51 -2.94 -18.82
N HIS A 87 -2.67 -2.45 -18.37
CA HIS A 87 -3.25 -2.84 -17.07
C HIS A 87 -3.32 -4.38 -16.88
N LYS A 88 -3.46 -5.16 -17.97
CA LYS A 88 -3.50 -6.63 -17.94
C LYS A 88 -2.20 -7.29 -17.53
N ASN A 89 -1.08 -6.57 -17.54
CA ASN A 89 0.23 -7.07 -17.12
C ASN A 89 0.48 -6.87 -15.62
N PHE A 90 -0.52 -6.38 -14.88
CA PHE A 90 -0.43 -6.19 -13.45
C PHE A 90 -1.24 -7.28 -12.75
N SER A 91 -0.67 -7.86 -11.70
CA SER A 91 -1.43 -8.72 -10.78
C SER A 91 -2.21 -7.86 -9.81
N HIS A 92 -3.50 -8.12 -9.68
CA HIS A 92 -4.36 -7.48 -8.68
C HIS A 92 -4.20 -8.13 -7.31
N PHE A 93 -4.26 -7.32 -6.27
CA PHE A 93 -4.57 -7.76 -4.91
C PHE A 93 -5.37 -6.68 -4.19
N PHE A 94 -6.16 -7.09 -3.21
CA PHE A 94 -6.94 -6.18 -2.39
C PHE A 94 -6.21 -5.88 -1.07
N ASP A 95 -6.08 -4.60 -0.75
CA ASP A 95 -5.53 -4.06 0.49
C ASP A 95 -6.63 -3.44 1.34
N MET A 96 -6.63 -3.70 2.66
CA MET A 96 -7.68 -3.23 3.56
C MET A 96 -7.68 -1.70 3.74
N VAL A 97 -6.56 -1.02 3.48
CA VAL A 97 -6.41 0.44 3.66
C VAL A 97 -6.53 1.17 2.32
N TYR A 98 -5.91 0.62 1.28
CA TYR A 98 -5.82 1.26 -0.05
C TYR A 98 -6.74 0.64 -1.12
N GLY A 99 -7.50 -0.40 -0.79
CA GLY A 99 -8.42 -1.05 -1.72
C GLY A 99 -7.69 -1.82 -2.81
N ASN A 100 -8.06 -1.60 -4.08
CA ASN A 100 -7.43 -2.31 -5.19
C ASN A 100 -6.01 -1.79 -5.46
N CYS A 101 -5.06 -2.72 -5.44
CA CYS A 101 -3.66 -2.49 -5.77
C CYS A 101 -3.23 -3.40 -6.93
N PHE A 102 -2.27 -2.92 -7.72
CA PHE A 102 -1.83 -3.56 -8.95
C PHE A 102 -0.31 -3.60 -9.00
N THR A 103 0.27 -4.80 -9.11
CA THR A 103 1.72 -5.00 -9.17
C THR A 103 2.18 -5.40 -10.55
N PHE A 104 3.05 -4.60 -11.15
CA PHE A 104 3.83 -4.98 -12.32
C PHE A 104 5.13 -5.64 -11.88
N ASN A 105 5.37 -6.86 -12.34
CA ASN A 105 6.56 -7.63 -11.98
C ASN A 105 7.26 -8.14 -13.24
N ALA A 106 8.47 -7.61 -13.49
CA ALA A 106 9.32 -8.00 -14.61
C ALA A 106 10.66 -8.58 -14.13
N SER A 107 10.62 -9.47 -13.13
CA SER A 107 11.79 -10.09 -12.48
C SER A 107 12.83 -10.66 -13.45
N ASN A 108 12.39 -11.23 -14.57
CA ASN A 108 13.28 -11.83 -15.57
C ASN A 108 13.88 -10.83 -16.55
N THR A 109 13.59 -9.52 -16.41
CA THR A 109 14.09 -8.50 -17.33
C THR A 109 15.30 -7.77 -16.75
N ILE A 110 16.34 -7.67 -17.57
CA ILE A 110 17.53 -6.86 -17.31
C ILE A 110 17.42 -5.58 -18.14
N ILE A 111 17.45 -4.43 -17.47
CA ILE A 111 17.55 -3.13 -18.13
C ILE A 111 19.02 -2.90 -18.48
N SER A 112 19.33 -2.83 -19.77
CA SER A 112 20.70 -2.69 -20.28
C SER A 112 21.15 -1.24 -20.43
N GLN A 113 20.22 -0.28 -20.51
CA GLN A 113 20.52 1.14 -20.67
C GLN A 113 19.80 1.97 -19.60
N PRO A 114 20.54 2.65 -18.70
CA PRO A 114 19.92 3.56 -17.75
C PRO A 114 19.44 4.84 -18.43
N GLY A 115 18.38 5.45 -17.89
CA GLY A 115 17.90 6.77 -18.28
C GLY A 115 16.38 6.88 -18.41
N HIS A 116 15.82 8.05 -18.09
CA HIS A 116 14.37 8.29 -18.05
C HIS A 116 13.64 8.02 -19.39
N ARG A 117 14.34 8.19 -20.53
CA ARG A 117 13.75 7.92 -21.86
C ARG A 117 13.49 6.43 -22.09
N GLN A 118 14.30 5.58 -21.46
CA GLN A 118 14.26 4.12 -21.55
C GLN A 118 13.86 3.52 -20.19
N GLY A 119 13.11 4.28 -19.38
CA GLY A 119 12.55 3.83 -18.13
C GLY A 119 11.14 3.28 -18.29
N PHE A 120 10.65 2.64 -17.22
CA PHE A 120 9.24 2.32 -17.06
C PHE A 120 8.43 3.61 -16.86
N LYS A 121 7.31 3.74 -17.55
CA LYS A 121 6.45 4.92 -17.51
C LYS A 121 5.01 4.49 -17.35
N LEU A 122 4.31 5.19 -16.47
CA LEU A 122 2.89 5.04 -16.24
C LEU A 122 2.20 6.39 -16.40
N ILE A 123 0.99 6.38 -16.94
CA ILE A 123 0.02 7.47 -16.77
C ILE A 123 -1.15 6.89 -16.00
N LEU A 124 -1.42 7.49 -14.85
CA LEU A 124 -2.50 7.10 -13.96
C LEU A 124 -3.67 8.07 -14.13
N PHE A 125 -4.88 7.54 -14.14
CA PHE A 125 -6.09 8.34 -14.09
C PHE A 125 -6.67 8.29 -12.68
N ILE A 126 -6.79 9.46 -12.06
CA ILE A 126 -7.37 9.63 -10.73
C ILE A 126 -8.66 10.43 -10.89
N ASP A 127 -9.80 9.79 -10.68
CA ASP A 127 -11.09 10.48 -10.61
C ASP A 127 -11.31 11.04 -9.20
N ALA A 128 -10.99 12.31 -9.01
CA ALA A 128 -11.15 12.99 -7.74
C ALA A 128 -12.62 13.09 -7.28
N ASN A 129 -13.59 12.96 -8.19
CA ASN A 129 -15.02 13.01 -7.83
C ASN A 129 -15.49 11.73 -7.15
N GLU A 130 -14.74 10.63 -7.30
CA GLU A 130 -15.04 9.35 -6.66
C GLU A 130 -14.49 9.25 -5.23
N TYR A 131 -13.85 10.30 -4.71
CA TYR A 131 -13.19 10.27 -3.41
C TYR A 131 -14.16 10.46 -2.26
N ILE A 132 -14.05 9.57 -1.28
CA ILE A 132 -14.81 9.67 -0.04
C ILE A 132 -13.92 10.34 1.01
N GLY A 133 -14.27 11.56 1.42
CA GLY A 133 -13.44 12.38 2.31
C GLY A 133 -13.16 11.78 3.70
N LEU A 134 -13.97 10.82 4.15
CA LEU A 134 -13.70 10.03 5.36
C LEU A 134 -12.60 8.97 5.17
N LEU A 135 -12.43 8.45 3.96
CA LEU A 135 -11.50 7.37 3.65
C LEU A 135 -10.15 7.89 3.14
N ALA A 136 -10.17 8.96 2.35
CA ALA A 136 -9.00 9.59 1.77
C ALA A 136 -8.94 11.08 2.13
N ASP A 137 -7.80 11.50 2.69
CA ASP A 137 -7.51 12.87 3.11
C ASP A 137 -6.91 13.75 2.01
N SER A 138 -6.39 13.11 0.98
CA SER A 138 -5.70 13.69 -0.16
C SER A 138 -6.13 12.96 -1.43
N VAL A 139 -5.74 13.49 -2.60
CA VAL A 139 -6.06 12.89 -3.91
C VAL A 139 -4.78 12.46 -4.60
N GLY A 140 -4.72 11.21 -5.07
CA GLY A 140 -3.53 10.67 -5.73
C GLY A 140 -3.42 9.15 -5.79
N ALA A 141 -2.24 8.70 -6.19
CA ALA A 141 -1.86 7.29 -6.15
C ALA A 141 -0.69 7.07 -5.19
N LEU A 142 -0.62 5.86 -4.65
CA LEU A 142 0.52 5.34 -3.93
C LEU A 142 1.33 4.44 -4.86
N ILE A 143 2.65 4.64 -4.94
CA ILE A 143 3.56 3.78 -5.71
C ILE A 143 4.62 3.19 -4.77
N THR A 144 4.74 1.88 -4.73
CA THR A 144 5.72 1.16 -3.91
C THR A 144 6.64 0.33 -4.80
N LEU A 145 7.94 0.44 -4.56
CA LEU A 145 8.98 -0.33 -5.25
C LEU A 145 9.52 -1.38 -4.31
N HIS A 146 9.58 -2.64 -4.75
CA HIS A 146 10.01 -3.73 -3.89
C HIS A 146 10.74 -4.83 -4.67
N SER A 147 11.39 -5.73 -3.93
CA SER A 147 11.94 -6.96 -4.50
C SER A 147 10.82 -7.76 -5.18
N PRO A 148 11.06 -8.29 -6.40
CA PRO A 148 10.09 -9.12 -7.11
C PRO A 148 9.58 -10.37 -6.37
N PHE A 149 10.23 -10.75 -5.27
CA PHE A 149 9.97 -11.99 -4.54
C PHE A 149 9.24 -11.76 -3.21
N VAL A 150 9.11 -10.51 -2.75
CA VAL A 150 8.45 -10.17 -1.50
C VAL A 150 7.17 -9.39 -1.76
N LYS A 151 6.23 -9.41 -0.82
CA LYS A 151 5.02 -8.59 -0.89
C LYS A 151 5.38 -7.10 -0.78
N PRO A 152 4.62 -6.21 -1.41
CA PRO A 152 4.82 -4.77 -1.24
C PRO A 152 4.51 -4.37 0.19
N ASN A 153 5.40 -3.62 0.84
CA ASN A 153 5.09 -2.90 2.07
C ASN A 153 4.57 -1.51 1.70
N LEU A 154 3.26 -1.32 1.72
CA LEU A 154 2.62 -0.06 1.28
C LEU A 154 2.80 1.09 2.28
N ASP A 155 3.23 0.80 3.52
CA ASP A 155 3.39 1.83 4.54
C ASP A 155 4.82 2.41 4.58
N GLU A 156 5.77 1.75 3.92
CA GLU A 156 7.18 2.15 3.92
C GLU A 156 7.68 2.36 2.50
N ASN A 157 8.61 3.32 2.34
CA ASN A 157 9.28 3.60 1.07
C ASN A 157 8.32 3.82 -0.12
N SER A 158 7.09 4.23 0.15
CA SER A 158 6.07 4.47 -0.86
C SER A 158 6.04 5.94 -1.28
N ILE A 159 5.75 6.18 -2.55
CA ILE A 159 5.76 7.49 -3.19
C ILE A 159 4.32 7.88 -3.46
N PHE A 160 3.88 8.99 -2.87
CA PHE A 160 2.59 9.58 -3.17
C PHE A 160 2.70 10.43 -4.43
N VAL A 161 1.82 10.16 -5.40
CA VAL A 161 1.77 10.85 -6.69
C VAL A 161 0.45 11.59 -6.80
N ALA A 162 0.53 12.93 -6.77
CA ALA A 162 -0.63 13.79 -6.93
C ALA A 162 -1.06 13.87 -8.41
N PRO A 163 -2.36 14.01 -8.70
CA PRO A 163 -2.82 14.33 -10.04
C PRO A 163 -2.21 15.68 -10.50
N GLY A 164 -2.03 15.85 -11.80
CA GLY A 164 -1.44 17.07 -12.35
C GLY A 164 0.08 17.17 -12.17
N SER A 165 0.76 16.07 -11.81
CA SER A 165 2.21 16.02 -11.64
C SER A 165 2.85 14.88 -12.44
N ALA A 166 4.07 15.12 -12.91
CA ALA A 166 4.95 14.09 -13.42
C ALA A 166 6.06 13.85 -12.39
N VAL A 167 6.14 12.61 -11.90
CA VAL A 167 7.12 12.16 -10.89
C VAL A 167 8.17 11.28 -11.56
N TYR A 168 9.43 11.62 -11.36
CA TYR A 168 10.59 10.89 -11.86
C TYR A 168 11.29 10.22 -10.69
N VAL A 169 11.38 8.90 -10.74
CA VAL A 169 12.00 8.08 -9.70
C VAL A 169 13.28 7.47 -10.25
N SER A 170 14.42 7.92 -9.72
CA SER A 170 15.72 7.32 -10.00
C SER A 170 16.01 6.23 -8.99
N LEU A 171 16.50 5.09 -9.45
CA LEU A 171 16.64 3.87 -8.65
C LEU A 171 18.09 3.44 -8.52
N LEU A 172 18.48 3.09 -7.31
CA LEU A 172 19.71 2.38 -6.99
C LEU A 172 19.35 1.03 -6.37
N ALA A 173 19.65 -0.06 -7.07
CA ALA A 173 19.47 -1.40 -6.54
C ALA A 173 20.64 -1.74 -5.59
N VAL A 174 20.33 -2.04 -4.34
CA VAL A 174 21.27 -2.45 -3.31
C VAL A 174 20.99 -3.90 -2.97
N ASN A 175 22.00 -4.76 -3.09
CA ASN A 175 21.90 -6.16 -2.70
C ASN A 175 22.82 -6.39 -1.49
N THR A 176 22.21 -6.76 -0.36
CA THR A 176 22.90 -7.05 0.88
C THR A 176 22.85 -8.55 1.12
N SER A 177 24.01 -9.15 1.37
CA SER A 177 24.14 -10.56 1.73
C SER A 177 24.81 -10.70 3.09
N LEU A 178 24.14 -11.34 4.04
CA LEU A 178 24.68 -11.68 5.34
C LEU A 178 25.32 -13.07 5.28
N LEU A 179 26.51 -13.20 5.86
CA LEU A 179 27.13 -14.50 6.06
C LEU A 179 26.45 -15.19 7.24
N ASN A 180 26.10 -16.45 7.05
CA ASN A 180 25.57 -17.29 8.13
C ASN A 180 26.60 -17.47 9.26
N TYR A 181 26.13 -17.91 10.42
CA TYR A 181 26.96 -18.35 11.55
C TYR A 181 28.20 -19.16 11.08
N PRO A 182 29.42 -18.88 11.58
CA PRO A 182 29.75 -18.16 12.82
C PRO A 182 30.12 -16.66 12.67
N TYR A 183 30.10 -16.11 11.46
CA TYR A 183 30.71 -14.80 11.21
C TYR A 183 29.98 -13.62 11.88
N ASN A 184 28.67 -13.73 12.09
CA ASN A 184 27.83 -12.65 12.63
C ASN A 184 27.16 -12.98 13.97
N GLY A 185 27.37 -14.18 14.55
CA GLY A 185 26.72 -14.62 15.80
C GLY A 185 25.20 -14.85 15.73
N GLU A 186 24.50 -14.23 14.78
CA GLU A 186 23.05 -14.31 14.60
C GLU A 186 22.65 -15.22 13.44
N LYS A 187 21.49 -15.87 13.57
CA LYS A 187 20.89 -16.67 12.49
C LYS A 187 20.20 -15.72 11.51
N CYS A 188 20.35 -15.95 10.21
CA CYS A 188 19.53 -15.29 9.20
C CYS A 188 18.67 -16.32 8.47
N ARG A 189 17.58 -15.86 7.85
CA ARG A 189 16.66 -16.71 7.10
C ARG A 189 16.94 -16.64 5.61
N SER A 190 17.20 -17.80 4.98
CA SER A 190 17.55 -17.90 3.55
C SER A 190 16.36 -17.97 2.59
N ASN A 191 15.16 -17.57 3.03
CA ASN A 191 13.97 -17.58 2.18
C ASN A 191 13.83 -16.24 1.43
N ILE A 192 13.84 -16.28 0.09
CA ILE A 192 13.75 -15.08 -0.76
C ILE A 192 12.40 -14.35 -0.67
N SER A 193 11.34 -15.04 -0.24
CA SER A 193 10.01 -14.44 -0.04
C SER A 193 9.78 -13.95 1.39
N TYR A 194 10.79 -14.07 2.25
CA TYR A 194 10.71 -13.64 3.64
C TYR A 194 11.13 -12.17 3.78
N SER A 195 10.33 -11.44 4.53
CA SER A 195 10.59 -10.07 4.97
C SER A 195 10.61 -10.05 6.49
N GLN A 196 11.68 -9.51 7.07
CA GLN A 196 11.78 -9.32 8.53
C GLN A 196 10.67 -8.38 9.02
N MET A 197 10.35 -7.34 8.24
CA MET A 197 9.27 -6.41 8.57
C MET A 197 7.90 -7.11 8.59
N ASP A 198 7.60 -7.99 7.64
CA ASP A 198 6.34 -8.75 7.64
C ASP A 198 6.23 -9.65 8.88
N CYS A 199 7.36 -10.23 9.32
CA CYS A 199 7.43 -11.00 10.56
C CYS A 199 7.14 -10.15 11.78
N LEU A 200 7.79 -8.98 11.90
CA LEU A 200 7.61 -8.05 13.02
C LEU A 200 6.16 -7.55 13.08
N ARG A 201 5.59 -7.13 11.95
CA ARG A 201 4.18 -6.74 11.86
C ARG A 201 3.23 -7.86 12.28
N SER A 202 3.50 -9.08 11.84
CA SER A 202 2.71 -10.24 12.24
C SER A 202 2.84 -10.55 13.73
N CYS A 203 4.03 -10.35 14.32
CA CYS A 203 4.25 -10.51 15.75
C CYS A 203 3.44 -9.49 16.56
N VAL A 204 3.52 -8.20 16.21
CA VAL A 204 2.74 -7.13 16.87
C VAL A 204 1.24 -7.39 16.75
N ALA A 205 0.77 -7.74 15.55
CA ALA A 205 -0.64 -8.08 15.33
C ALA A 205 -1.10 -9.29 16.17
N ASN A 206 -0.24 -10.29 16.34
CA ASN A 206 -0.54 -11.44 17.21
C ASN A 206 -0.65 -11.03 18.68
N GLU A 207 0.21 -10.13 19.16
CA GLU A 207 0.15 -9.62 20.53
C GLU A 207 -1.09 -8.75 20.77
N MET A 208 -1.46 -7.90 19.80
CA MET A 208 -2.75 -7.19 19.82
C MET A 208 -3.92 -8.17 19.92
N ARG A 209 -3.94 -9.21 19.08
CA ARG A 209 -5.01 -10.20 19.11
C ARG A 209 -5.09 -10.96 20.43
N LYS A 210 -3.95 -11.30 21.03
CA LYS A 210 -3.91 -12.00 22.34
C LYS A 210 -4.42 -11.13 23.48
N LYS A 211 -4.03 -9.85 23.51
CA LYS A 211 -4.36 -8.95 24.63
C LYS A 211 -5.71 -8.26 24.47
N CYS A 212 -6.02 -7.81 23.25
CA CYS A 212 -7.20 -7.00 22.95
C CYS A 212 -8.33 -7.80 22.29
N GLY A 213 -8.06 -9.02 21.79
CA GLY A 213 -9.02 -9.85 21.06
C GLY A 213 -9.19 -9.47 19.58
N CYS A 214 -8.53 -8.41 19.13
CA CYS A 214 -8.63 -7.84 17.79
C CYS A 214 -7.33 -7.10 17.43
N VAL A 215 -7.24 -6.60 16.19
CA VAL A 215 -6.08 -5.86 15.68
C VAL A 215 -6.50 -4.52 15.06
N ALA A 216 -5.56 -3.58 14.96
CA ALA A 216 -5.78 -2.34 14.21
C ALA A 216 -5.93 -2.61 12.70
N VAL A 217 -6.72 -1.80 11.98
CA VAL A 217 -6.95 -1.93 10.52
C VAL A 217 -5.63 -2.00 9.74
N VAL A 218 -4.67 -1.15 10.11
CA VAL A 218 -3.33 -1.05 9.47
C VAL A 218 -2.52 -2.35 9.54
N MET A 219 -2.85 -3.26 10.46
CA MET A 219 -2.21 -4.57 10.55
C MET A 219 -2.64 -5.53 9.43
N ARG A 220 -3.67 -5.18 8.65
CA ARG A 220 -4.19 -5.95 7.51
C ARG A 220 -4.51 -7.40 7.88
N GLN A 221 -5.07 -7.58 9.07
CA GLN A 221 -5.41 -8.87 9.66
C GLN A 221 -6.78 -8.78 10.35
N GLN A 222 -7.36 -9.94 10.64
CA GLN A 222 -8.66 -10.04 11.31
C GLN A 222 -8.54 -10.77 12.67
N PRO A 223 -9.52 -10.60 13.58
CA PRO A 223 -10.61 -9.61 13.53
C PRO A 223 -10.11 -8.19 13.84
N VAL A 224 -10.72 -7.18 13.23
CA VAL A 224 -10.37 -5.76 13.43
C VAL A 224 -11.10 -5.20 14.67
N CYS A 225 -10.45 -4.31 15.42
CA CYS A 225 -11.07 -3.65 16.56
C CYS A 225 -12.06 -2.57 16.14
N ASP A 226 -13.08 -2.35 16.99
CA ASP A 226 -13.98 -1.20 16.90
C ASP A 226 -13.29 0.03 17.50
N SER A 227 -13.00 1.02 16.66
CA SER A 227 -12.30 2.24 17.06
C SER A 227 -13.11 3.14 18.01
N PHE A 228 -14.43 2.95 18.11
CA PHE A 228 -15.28 3.67 19.07
C PHE A 228 -15.45 2.92 20.40
N ASN A 229 -14.96 1.69 20.50
CA ASN A 229 -14.91 0.96 21.75
C ASN A 229 -13.66 1.37 22.55
N SER A 230 -13.85 2.22 23.56
CA SER A 230 -12.75 2.77 24.38
C SER A 230 -11.81 1.68 24.93
N LYS A 231 -12.35 0.54 25.40
CA LYS A 231 -11.50 -0.55 25.91
C LYS A 231 -10.60 -1.16 24.85
N GLN A 232 -11.09 -1.29 23.61
CA GLN A 232 -10.29 -1.83 22.51
C GLN A 232 -9.28 -0.79 22.02
N ALA A 233 -9.69 0.48 21.88
CA ALA A 233 -8.82 1.59 21.52
C ALA A 233 -7.65 1.74 22.51
N ASP A 234 -7.95 1.82 23.82
CA ASP A 234 -6.95 1.92 24.89
C ASP A 234 -5.99 0.72 24.88
N CYS A 235 -6.50 -0.49 24.60
CA CYS A 235 -5.69 -1.69 24.52
C CYS A 235 -4.74 -1.67 23.32
N LEU A 236 -5.21 -1.27 22.14
CA LEU A 236 -4.37 -1.14 20.95
C LEU A 236 -3.27 -0.11 21.16
N GLU A 237 -3.60 1.04 21.75
CA GLU A 237 -2.64 2.07 22.08
C GLU A 237 -1.59 1.54 23.08
N PHE A 238 -2.02 0.86 24.14
CA PHE A 238 -1.12 0.24 25.10
C PHE A 238 -0.15 -0.75 24.44
N VAL A 239 -0.62 -1.62 23.55
CA VAL A 239 0.26 -2.55 22.83
C VAL A 239 1.24 -1.81 21.91
N ASN A 240 0.77 -0.76 21.23
CA ASN A 240 1.61 0.06 20.36
C ASN A 240 2.73 0.79 21.13
N GLN A 241 2.42 1.38 22.28
CA GLN A 241 3.40 2.07 23.12
C GLN A 241 4.43 1.10 23.75
N ASN A 242 4.09 -0.19 23.86
CA ASN A 242 4.95 -1.22 24.45
C ASN A 242 5.53 -2.19 23.42
N GLN A 243 5.60 -1.80 22.13
CA GLN A 243 6.14 -2.67 21.07
C GLN A 243 7.59 -3.09 21.33
N ASP A 244 8.42 -2.21 21.87
CA ASP A 244 9.83 -2.50 22.19
C ASP A 244 10.00 -3.57 23.27
N SER A 245 8.97 -3.78 24.10
CA SER A 245 8.95 -4.81 25.13
C SER A 245 8.43 -6.16 24.62
N LEU A 246 8.00 -6.24 23.36
CA LEU A 246 7.52 -7.48 22.76
C LEU A 246 8.69 -8.37 22.36
N ASN A 247 8.65 -9.62 22.79
CA ASN A 247 9.64 -10.61 22.40
C ASN A 247 9.31 -11.19 21.01
N CYS A 248 9.67 -10.45 19.95
CA CYS A 248 9.50 -10.88 18.57
C CYS A 248 10.77 -11.53 18.01
N SER A 249 10.76 -12.86 17.87
CA SER A 249 11.87 -13.61 17.25
C SER A 249 11.81 -13.56 15.72
N CYS A 250 12.22 -12.44 15.13
CA CYS A 250 12.27 -12.23 13.68
C CYS A 250 13.71 -12.06 13.19
N ASP A 251 14.32 -13.16 12.77
CA ASP A 251 15.66 -13.19 12.18
C ASP A 251 15.74 -12.32 10.91
N PRO A 252 16.87 -11.66 10.62
CA PRO A 252 17.05 -10.93 9.37
C PRO A 252 17.11 -11.86 8.14
N SER A 253 16.83 -11.33 6.95
CA SER A 253 16.99 -12.07 5.69
C SER A 253 18.47 -12.23 5.34
N CYS A 254 18.90 -13.43 4.94
CA CYS A 254 20.31 -13.65 4.55
C CYS A 254 20.68 -12.93 3.24
N SER A 255 19.71 -12.71 2.37
CA SER A 255 19.89 -11.91 1.16
C SER A 255 18.69 -10.99 1.00
N GLN A 256 18.95 -9.71 0.81
CA GLN A 256 17.93 -8.69 0.69
C GLN A 256 18.28 -7.78 -0.48
N MET A 257 17.31 -7.61 -1.38
CA MET A 257 17.40 -6.66 -2.48
C MET A 257 16.48 -5.48 -2.21
N GLU A 258 17.07 -4.31 -2.08
CA GLU A 258 16.36 -3.06 -1.85
C GLU A 258 16.57 -2.10 -3.02
N PHE A 259 15.63 -1.18 -3.18
CA PHE A 259 15.69 -0.15 -4.21
C PHE A 259 15.68 1.21 -3.51
N SER A 260 16.85 1.80 -3.34
CA SER A 260 16.95 3.17 -2.87
C SER A 260 16.47 4.11 -3.98
N GLN A 261 15.67 5.11 -3.60
CA GLN A 261 14.94 5.96 -4.52
C GLN A 261 15.31 7.44 -4.35
N THR A 262 15.54 8.12 -5.47
CA THR A 262 15.63 9.58 -5.52
C THR A 262 14.48 10.10 -6.37
N VAL A 263 13.60 10.88 -5.74
CA VAL A 263 12.36 11.36 -6.34
C VAL A 263 12.52 12.83 -6.73
N SER A 264 12.05 13.17 -7.93
CA SER A 264 11.90 14.55 -8.39
C SER A 264 10.57 14.69 -9.12
N ASN A 265 10.01 15.89 -9.13
CA ASN A 265 8.66 16.13 -9.66
C ASN A 265 8.59 17.42 -10.49
N SER A 266 7.62 17.46 -11.39
CA SER A 266 7.29 18.62 -12.20
C SER A 266 5.78 18.70 -12.42
N ALA A 267 5.24 19.88 -12.74
CA ALA A 267 3.84 20.02 -13.11
C ALA A 267 3.58 19.38 -14.49
N TRP A 268 2.48 18.64 -14.62
CA TRP A 268 2.08 18.00 -15.87
C TRP A 268 0.55 17.95 -16.00
N PRO A 269 -0.05 18.30 -17.15
CA PRO A 269 0.59 18.72 -18.39
C PRO A 269 1.06 20.18 -18.38
N SER A 270 1.92 20.54 -19.36
CA SER A 270 2.26 21.94 -19.59
C SER A 270 1.09 22.68 -20.25
N LYS A 271 1.01 24.00 -20.08
CA LYS A 271 -0.06 24.83 -20.69
C LYS A 271 -0.14 24.71 -22.21
N ALA A 272 0.99 24.42 -22.87
CA ALA A 272 1.05 24.26 -24.32
C ALA A 272 0.64 22.85 -24.81
N HIS A 273 0.32 21.94 -23.89
CA HIS A 273 -0.04 20.55 -24.16
C HIS A 273 -1.53 20.26 -23.94
N MET A 274 -2.35 21.30 -23.73
CA MET A 274 -3.82 21.23 -23.71
C MET A 274 -4.40 21.70 -25.04
#